data_AF-A0A941PGM5-F1
#
_entry.id   AF-A0A941PGM5-F1
#
_cell.length_a   1.000
_cell.length_b   1.000
_cell.length_c   1.000
_cell.angle_alpha   90.00
_cell.angle_beta   90.00
_cell.angle_gamma   90.00
#
_symmetry.space_group_name_H-M   'P 1'
#
loop_
_entity.id
_entity.type
_entity.pdbx_description
1 polymer ?
#
loop_
_entity_poly.entity_id
_entity_poly.type
_entity_poly.pdbx_seq_one_letter_code
_entity_poly.pdbx_strand_id
1 'polypeptide(L)'
;MKKLTGKLVATGLLLSVSVACFGGASHNDAQSFSPNQQQQIQQIVHDYLVNNPEVLVEASQALQNKEVAKAKEDALKGINGNKSKIFNDPASPTAGNPNGNAIVVEFFDYQCVHCKEMQPTMEKLLSSNS
;
A
#
# COMPACT_ATOMS: atom_id res chain seq x y z
N MET A 1 -66.68 32.26 11.27
CA MET A 1 -67.35 32.19 12.59
C MET A 1 -66.33 32.53 13.66
N LYS A 2 -66.66 33.55 14.48
CA LYS A 2 -66.14 33.98 15.81
C LYS A 2 -64.74 33.46 16.24
N LYS A 3 -63.72 34.32 16.24
CA LYS A 3 -63.17 35.10 17.39
C LYS A 3 -62.66 34.23 18.56
N LEU A 4 -61.39 34.43 18.97
CA LEU A 4 -60.96 34.83 20.33
C LEU A 4 -59.42 34.76 20.44
N THR A 5 -58.71 35.90 20.61
CA THR A 5 -58.01 36.35 21.85
C THR A 5 -56.65 35.66 22.11
N GLY A 6 -55.57 36.33 22.48
CA GLY A 6 -55.40 37.70 22.95
C GLY A 6 -53.93 38.13 22.92
N LYS A 7 -53.73 39.45 23.06
CA LYS A 7 -52.45 40.15 23.08
C LYS A 7 -51.72 39.92 24.40
N LEU A 8 -50.40 39.84 24.37
CA LEU A 8 -49.53 40.26 25.47
C LEU A 8 -48.31 40.94 24.88
N VAL A 9 -48.29 42.27 25.02
CA VAL A 9 -47.15 43.15 24.73
C VAL A 9 -46.37 43.25 26.03
N ALA A 10 -45.08 42.91 26.00
CA ALA A 10 -44.15 43.21 27.07
C ALA A 10 -42.92 43.86 26.45
N THR A 11 -42.94 45.19 26.45
CA THR A 11 -41.82 46.05 26.11
C THR A 11 -40.83 46.03 27.29
N GLY A 12 -39.65 45.44 27.10
CA GLY A 12 -38.58 45.40 28.09
C GLY A 12 -37.28 45.94 27.49
N LEU A 13 -36.93 47.16 27.87
CA LEU A 13 -35.65 47.82 27.58
C LEU A 13 -34.64 47.43 28.68
N LEU A 14 -33.56 46.72 28.34
CA LEU A 14 -32.38 46.58 29.21
C LEU A 14 -31.07 46.58 28.40
N LEU A 15 -30.08 47.26 28.97
CA LEU A 15 -28.78 47.65 28.43
C LEU A 15 -27.76 46.48 28.28
N SER A 16 -26.99 46.56 27.19
CA SER A 16 -25.56 46.22 26.99
C SER A 16 -24.90 45.02 27.70
N VAL A 17 -24.41 44.06 26.89
CA VAL A 17 -23.06 43.47 27.02
C VAL A 17 -22.54 43.15 25.62
N SER A 18 -21.51 43.86 25.17
CA SER A 18 -20.71 43.44 24.02
C SER A 18 -19.93 42.18 24.39
N VAL A 19 -20.41 41.02 23.94
CA VAL A 19 -19.65 39.76 24.00
C VAL A 19 -18.60 39.82 22.88
N ALA A 20 -17.46 40.44 23.17
CA ALA A 20 -16.22 40.23 22.45
C ALA A 20 -15.55 39.00 23.06
N CYS A 21 -15.96 37.81 22.63
CA CYS A 21 -15.35 36.56 23.06
C CYS A 21 -15.03 35.68 21.84
N PHE A 22 -13.73 35.44 21.71
CA PHE A 22 -13.08 34.40 20.91
C PHE A 22 -13.08 34.61 19.40
N GLY A 23 -12.21 35.51 18.95
CA GLY A 23 -11.45 35.23 17.73
C GLY A 23 -10.77 33.87 17.92
N GLY A 24 -11.24 32.87 17.19
CA GLY A 24 -10.56 31.60 17.08
C GLY A 24 -9.15 31.86 16.60
N ALA A 25 -8.16 31.48 17.42
CA ALA A 25 -6.81 31.29 16.93
C ALA A 25 -6.89 30.12 15.94
N SER A 26 -7.00 30.45 14.65
CA SER A 26 -6.73 29.54 13.56
C SER A 26 -5.25 29.20 13.58
N HIS A 27 -4.82 28.27 14.45
CA HIS A 27 -3.52 27.63 14.31
C HIS A 27 -3.66 26.52 13.28
N ASN A 28 -3.57 26.91 12.03
CA ASN A 28 -3.28 26.02 10.92
C ASN A 28 -2.15 26.62 10.09
N ASP A 29 -1.05 26.95 10.76
CA ASP A 29 0.22 27.15 10.08
C ASP A 29 0.84 25.78 9.87
N ALA A 30 0.77 25.28 8.64
CA ALA A 30 1.71 24.26 8.20
C ALA A 30 3.11 24.88 8.31
N GLN A 31 3.79 24.64 9.44
CA GLN A 31 5.15 25.13 9.64
C GLN A 31 6.07 24.44 8.64
N SER A 32 6.41 25.17 7.59
CA SER A 32 7.48 24.80 6.68
C SER A 32 8.82 25.20 7.28
N PHE A 33 9.82 24.33 7.17
CA PHE A 33 11.17 24.65 7.61
C PHE A 33 11.77 25.78 6.75
N SER A 34 12.54 26.68 7.37
CA SER A 34 13.34 27.65 6.62
C SER A 34 14.45 26.95 5.83
N PRO A 35 15.01 27.58 4.78
CA PRO A 35 16.08 26.98 3.98
C PRO A 35 17.29 26.51 4.80
N ASN A 36 17.69 27.29 5.82
CA ASN A 36 18.80 26.93 6.71
C ASN A 36 18.46 25.70 7.56
N GLN A 37 17.27 25.65 8.14
CA GLN A 37 16.81 24.47 8.90
C GLN A 37 16.74 23.23 8.01
N GLN A 38 16.28 23.35 6.77
CA GLN A 38 16.24 22.24 5.83
C GLN A 38 17.64 21.69 5.53
N GLN A 39 18.62 22.57 5.31
CA GLN A 39 20.02 22.17 5.10
C GLN A 39 20.59 21.45 6.34
N GLN A 40 20.31 21.95 7.54
CA GLN A 40 20.73 21.31 8.79
C GLN A 40 20.10 19.94 8.96
N ILE A 41 18.80 19.80 8.67
CA ILE A 41 18.10 18.51 8.71
C ILE A 41 18.72 17.52 7.72
N GLN A 42 19.02 17.95 6.48
CA GLN A 42 19.67 17.10 5.49
C GLN A 42 21.03 16.59 5.98
N GLN A 43 21.84 17.47 6.58
CA GLN A 43 23.13 17.09 7.14
C GLN A 43 22.97 16.09 8.30
N ILE A 44 22.02 16.34 9.21
CA ILE A 44 21.74 15.42 10.33
C ILE A 44 21.31 14.05 9.83
N VAL A 45 20.40 13.99 8.85
CA VAL A 45 19.92 12.71 8.28
C VAL A 45 21.06 11.98 7.59
N HIS A 46 21.86 12.68 6.78
CA HIS A 46 23.03 12.08 6.13
C HIS A 46 23.99 11.49 7.17
N ASP A 47 24.39 12.29 8.15
CA ASP A 47 25.37 11.88 9.16
C ASP A 47 24.82 10.75 10.04
N TYR A 48 23.53 10.75 10.34
CA TYR A 48 22.88 9.64 11.04
C TYR A 48 22.92 8.36 10.23
N LEU A 49 22.51 8.38 8.96
CA LEU A 49 22.50 7.18 8.11
C LEU A 49 23.91 6.62 7.87
N VAL A 50 24.92 7.48 7.69
CA VAL A 50 26.32 7.06 7.48
C VAL A 50 26.93 6.49 8.77
N ASN A 51 26.63 7.09 9.93
CA ASN A 51 27.14 6.59 11.21
C ASN A 51 26.33 5.43 11.80
N ASN A 52 25.15 5.13 11.25
CA ASN A 52 24.25 4.05 11.70
C ASN A 52 23.67 3.26 10.50
N PRO A 53 24.52 2.66 9.63
CA PRO A 53 24.07 2.00 8.39
C PRO A 53 23.13 0.81 8.62
N GLU A 54 23.15 0.19 9.80
CA GLU A 54 22.26 -0.88 10.22
C GLU A 54 20.78 -0.49 10.17
N VAL A 55 20.43 0.79 10.33
CA VAL A 55 19.05 1.29 10.21
C VAL A 55 18.49 1.03 8.81
N LEU A 56 19.34 1.06 7.77
CA LEU A 56 18.91 0.74 6.41
C LEU A 56 18.64 -0.75 6.23
N VAL A 57 19.44 -1.62 6.86
CA VAL A 57 19.21 -3.07 6.86
C VAL A 57 17.91 -3.39 7.60
N GLU A 58 17.68 -2.79 8.77
CA GLU A 58 16.45 -2.95 9.54
C GLU A 58 15.23 -2.46 8.75
N ALA A 59 15.31 -1.28 8.14
CA ALA A 59 14.24 -0.76 7.30
C ALA A 59 13.94 -1.68 6.11
N SER A 60 14.98 -2.22 5.45
CA SER A 60 14.82 -3.19 4.36
C SER A 60 14.16 -4.48 4.85
N GLN A 61 14.60 -5.03 5.99
CA GLN A 61 14.02 -6.24 6.55
C GLN A 61 12.56 -6.04 6.97
N ALA A 62 12.26 -4.90 7.60
CA ALA A 62 10.90 -4.52 7.97
C ALA A 62 9.98 -4.43 6.75
N LEU A 63 10.48 -3.84 5.65
CA LEU A 63 9.77 -3.80 4.37
C LEU A 63 9.56 -5.19 3.78
N GLN A 64 10.63 -6.00 3.68
CA GLN A 64 10.55 -7.38 3.16
C GLN A 64 9.52 -8.20 3.94
N ASN A 65 9.53 -8.13 5.28
CA ASN A 65 8.57 -8.84 6.12
C ASN A 65 7.12 -8.41 5.84
N LYS A 66 6.91 -7.10 5.63
CA LYS A 66 5.59 -6.55 5.28
C LYS A 66 5.14 -7.00 3.89
N GLU A 67 6.05 -7.06 2.93
CA GLU A 67 5.76 -7.50 1.56
C GLU A 67 5.48 -9.00 1.48
N VAL A 68 6.24 -9.84 2.19
CA VAL A 68 6.01 -11.29 2.24
C VAL A 68 4.60 -11.61 2.76
N ALA A 69 4.11 -10.89 3.76
CA ALA A 69 2.75 -11.07 4.28
C ALA A 69 1.67 -10.79 3.23
N LYS A 70 1.94 -9.87 2.29
CA LYS A 70 1.02 -9.48 1.21
C LYS A 70 1.24 -10.27 -0.09
N ALA A 71 2.43 -10.85 -0.27
CA ALA A 71 2.86 -11.49 -1.52
C ALA A 71 1.89 -12.57 -2.00
N LYS A 72 1.32 -13.37 -1.10
CA LYS A 72 0.33 -14.41 -1.48
C LYS A 72 -0.95 -13.81 -2.05
N GLU A 73 -1.49 -12.77 -1.41
CA GLU A 73 -2.71 -12.10 -1.87
C GLU A 73 -2.48 -11.44 -3.23
N ASP A 74 -1.35 -10.76 -3.38
CA ASP A 74 -0.99 -10.08 -4.63
C ASP A 74 -0.71 -11.09 -5.75
N ALA A 75 -0.07 -12.22 -5.45
CA ALA A 75 0.11 -13.31 -6.41
C ALA A 75 -1.23 -13.88 -6.89
N LEU A 76 -2.17 -14.15 -5.96
CA LEU A 76 -3.50 -14.64 -6.33
C LEU A 76 -4.29 -13.63 -7.16
N LYS A 77 -4.20 -12.34 -6.84
CA LYS A 77 -4.79 -11.27 -7.65
C LYS A 77 -4.17 -11.23 -9.05
N GLY A 78 -2.83 -11.31 -9.13
CA GLY A 78 -2.08 -11.34 -10.39
C GLY A 78 -2.47 -12.51 -11.28
N ILE A 79 -2.54 -13.72 -10.70
CA ILE A 79 -2.97 -14.93 -11.41
C ILE A 79 -4.42 -14.78 -11.88
N ASN A 80 -5.34 -14.38 -11.01
CA ASN A 80 -6.75 -14.23 -11.36
C ASN A 80 -6.97 -13.20 -12.47
N GLY A 81 -6.25 -12.08 -12.43
CA GLY A 81 -6.33 -11.05 -13.47
C GLY A 81 -5.70 -11.45 -14.81
N ASN A 82 -4.85 -12.48 -14.85
CA ASN A 82 -4.10 -12.88 -16.03
C ASN A 82 -4.28 -14.35 -16.43
N LYS A 83 -5.29 -15.06 -15.92
CA LYS A 83 -5.49 -16.50 -16.12
C LYS A 83 -5.29 -16.95 -17.58
N SER A 84 -5.96 -16.29 -18.53
CA SER A 84 -5.86 -16.70 -19.93
C SER A 84 -4.46 -16.56 -20.50
N LYS A 85 -3.70 -15.54 -20.07
CA LYS A 85 -2.32 -15.33 -20.53
C LYS A 85 -1.34 -16.32 -19.90
N ILE A 86 -1.63 -16.73 -18.66
CA ILE A 86 -0.78 -17.68 -17.93
C ILE A 86 -1.01 -19.11 -18.41
N PHE A 87 -2.26 -19.49 -18.68
CA PHE A 87 -2.61 -20.90 -18.94
C PHE A 87 -2.93 -21.21 -20.41
N ASN A 88 -3.25 -20.22 -21.25
CA ASN A 88 -3.73 -20.43 -22.62
C ASN A 88 -2.96 -19.57 -23.66
N ASP A 89 -1.72 -19.18 -23.37
CA ASP A 89 -0.90 -18.47 -24.35
C ASP A 89 -0.38 -19.42 -25.45
N PRO A 90 -0.77 -19.26 -26.71
CA PRO A 90 -0.34 -20.14 -27.79
C PRO A 90 1.16 -20.06 -28.10
N ALA A 91 1.87 -19.01 -27.65
CA ALA A 91 3.31 -18.89 -27.81
C ALA A 91 4.10 -19.65 -26.73
N SER A 92 3.44 -20.07 -25.65
CA SER A 92 4.08 -20.79 -24.54
C SER A 92 4.13 -22.30 -24.83
N PRO A 93 5.31 -22.95 -24.76
CA PRO A 93 5.43 -24.40 -24.91
C PRO A 93 4.64 -25.15 -23.83
N THR A 94 3.95 -26.22 -24.22
CA THR A 94 3.21 -27.10 -23.30
C THR A 94 3.62 -28.55 -23.49
N ALA A 95 3.65 -29.31 -22.40
CA ALA A 95 4.00 -30.73 -22.37
C ALA A 95 3.33 -31.44 -21.18
N GLY A 96 3.22 -32.78 -21.24
CA GLY A 96 2.59 -33.61 -20.21
C GLY A 96 1.19 -34.09 -20.59
N ASN A 97 0.47 -34.65 -19.60
CA ASN A 97 -0.85 -35.24 -19.82
C ASN A 97 -1.94 -34.16 -20.02
N PRO A 98 -2.63 -34.11 -21.18
CA PRO A 98 -3.69 -33.13 -21.44
C PRO A 98 -4.94 -33.33 -20.57
N ASN A 99 -5.10 -34.51 -19.97
CA ASN A 99 -6.17 -34.83 -19.03
C ASN A 99 -5.68 -34.80 -17.57
N GLY A 100 -4.54 -34.16 -17.32
CA GLY A 100 -4.00 -33.97 -15.98
C GLY A 100 -4.98 -33.23 -15.06
N ASN A 101 -4.91 -33.53 -13.76
CA ASN A 101 -5.75 -32.90 -12.75
C ASN A 101 -5.23 -31.52 -12.28
N ALA A 102 -4.03 -31.14 -12.71
CA ALA A 102 -3.40 -29.87 -12.37
C ALA A 102 -2.53 -29.37 -13.54
N ILE A 103 -2.45 -28.05 -13.69
CA ILE A 103 -1.55 -27.37 -14.64
C ILE A 103 -0.47 -26.68 -13.82
N VAL A 104 0.80 -26.94 -14.19
CA VAL A 104 1.96 -26.23 -13.64
C VAL A 104 2.51 -25.33 -14.74
N VAL A 105 2.68 -24.05 -14.43
CA VAL A 105 3.32 -23.07 -15.32
C VAL A 105 4.64 -22.68 -14.70
N GLU A 106 5.73 -22.93 -15.40
CA GLU A 106 7.09 -22.64 -14.95
C GLU A 106 7.58 -21.32 -15.54
N PHE A 107 7.85 -20.35 -14.66
CA PHE A 107 8.57 -19.13 -15.02
C PHE A 107 10.04 -19.35 -14.69
N PHE A 108 10.88 -19.47 -15.72
CA PHE A 108 12.31 -19.71 -15.54
C PHE A 108 13.14 -18.80 -16.44
N ASP A 109 14.41 -18.65 -16.07
CA ASP A 109 15.42 -17.94 -16.85
C ASP A 109 16.59 -18.91 -17.13
N TYR A 110 17.01 -19.00 -18.38
CA TYR A 110 18.13 -19.84 -18.81
C TYR A 110 19.47 -19.45 -18.16
N GLN A 111 19.61 -18.25 -17.60
CA GLN A 111 20.80 -17.82 -16.85
C GLN A 111 20.70 -18.10 -15.35
N CYS A 112 19.53 -18.47 -14.84
CA CYS A 112 19.33 -18.76 -13.43
C CYS A 112 19.90 -20.15 -13.09
N VAL A 113 20.93 -20.19 -12.23
CA VAL A 113 21.57 -21.45 -11.78
C VAL A 113 20.55 -22.34 -11.07
N HIS A 114 19.70 -21.77 -10.21
CA HIS A 114 18.67 -22.55 -9.52
C HIS A 114 17.60 -23.11 -10.47
N CYS A 115 17.28 -22.42 -11.56
CA CYS A 115 16.39 -22.97 -12.59
C CYS A 115 17.04 -24.18 -13.29
N LYS A 116 18.35 -24.10 -13.58
CA LYS A 116 19.10 -25.25 -14.15
C LYS A 116 19.15 -26.42 -13.18
N GLU A 117 19.31 -26.16 -11.88
CA GLU A 117 19.26 -27.19 -10.84
C GLU A 117 17.87 -27.82 -10.70
N MET A 118 16.80 -27.05 -10.95
CA MET A 118 15.41 -27.51 -10.89
C MET A 118 14.99 -28.32 -12.13
N GLN A 119 15.63 -28.09 -13.29
CA GLN A 119 15.27 -28.72 -14.57
C GLN A 119 15.07 -30.25 -14.46
N PRO A 120 15.98 -31.05 -13.86
CA PRO A 120 15.79 -32.50 -13.77
C PRO A 120 14.56 -32.90 -12.94
N THR A 121 14.17 -32.08 -11.97
CA THR A 121 12.96 -32.29 -11.16
C THR A 121 11.71 -32.06 -12.00
N MET A 122 11.70 -31.03 -12.85
CA MET A 122 10.59 -30.75 -13.78
C MET A 122 10.46 -31.85 -14.84
N GLU A 123 11.57 -32.32 -15.40
CA GLU A 123 11.59 -33.45 -16.35
C GLU A 123 11.07 -34.75 -15.70
N LYS A 124 11.43 -35.00 -14.44
CA LYS A 124 10.91 -36.14 -13.68
C LYS A 124 9.40 -36.00 -13.41
N LEU A 125 8.93 -34.80 -13.09
CA LEU A 125 7.50 -34.55 -12.88
C LEU A 125 6.70 -34.81 -14.16
N LEU A 126 7.19 -34.31 -15.29
CA LEU A 126 6.58 -34.53 -16.61
C LEU A 126 6.53 -36.01 -16.96
N SER A 127 7.65 -36.72 -16.88
CA SER A 127 7.72 -38.15 -17.21
C SER A 127 6.90 -39.06 -16.29
N SER A 128 6.70 -38.65 -15.03
CA SER A 128 5.87 -39.39 -14.06
C SER A 128 4.37 -39.15 -14.25
N ASN A 129 3.98 -38.17 -15.07
CA ASN A 129 2.60 -37.76 -15.33
C ASN A 129 2.33 -37.53 -16.84
N SER A 130 2.93 -38.39 -17.68
CA SER A 130 2.77 -38.39 -19.14
C SER A 130 1.69 -39.37 -19.59
#